data_AF-A0A946TLZ9-F1
#
_entry.id   AF-A0A946TLZ9-F1
#
_cell.length_a   1.000
_cell.length_b   1.000
_cell.length_c   1.000
_cell.angle_alpha   90.00
_cell.angle_beta   90.00
_cell.angle_gamma   90.00
#
_symmetry.space_group_name_H-M   'P 1'
#
loop_
_entity.id
_entity.type
_entity.pdbx_description
1 polymer ?
#
loop_
_entity_poly.entity_id
_entity_poly.type
_entity_poly.pdbx_seq_one_letter_code
_entity_poly.pdbx_strand_id
1 'polypeptide(L)'
;MNVNSQSMSDAEKALMLASKDLISFGKLFLPEDFNRSETPFFHYEIADIIDDKEAKQTAIIIPRGHGKTVLTKASILKDFLFCKGGDDFLFYAWVSATQKLSVGNMDYIKHHLDYNERIKYYFGDTRGHKWTEEDIELKNGCKLISKSNVAGIRGGAKLHKRYDLIVLDDFEHEANTITREARDKNANLVTAVVYPALEPHTGRLRINGTPVHYDSFINNLLTQHAKATKDGKEFAWNVITYKALQSDGTPLWASFFPSKKLKEKNKFYADSGQPQKFYQEYMMEVMSEEDAVWTRKHIRYWEGYYKNED
;
A
#
# COMPACT_ATOMS: atom_id res chain seq x y z
N MET A 1 7.32 -22.83 19.70
CA MET A 1 8.15 -21.77 20.31
C MET A 1 8.06 -21.96 21.82
N ASN A 2 9.14 -22.41 22.48
CA ASN A 2 9.16 -22.58 23.94
C ASN A 2 9.47 -21.22 24.57
N VAL A 3 8.44 -20.41 24.78
CA VAL A 3 8.57 -19.13 25.50
C VAL A 3 8.32 -19.41 26.97
N ASN A 4 9.32 -19.17 27.82
CA ASN A 4 9.15 -19.24 29.26
C ASN A 4 8.28 -18.07 29.73
N SER A 5 7.00 -18.32 30.01
CA SER A 5 6.03 -17.29 30.40
C SER A 5 6.22 -16.73 31.81
N GLN A 6 7.16 -17.28 32.60
CA GLN A 6 7.35 -16.91 34.01
C GLN A 6 8.53 -15.94 34.25
N SER A 7 9.51 -15.88 33.35
CA SER A 7 10.67 -14.97 33.45
C SER A 7 11.23 -14.65 32.06
N MET A 8 10.49 -13.83 31.30
CA MET A 8 10.91 -13.44 29.95
C MET A 8 12.06 -12.43 30.00
N SER A 9 13.13 -12.72 29.28
CA SER A 9 14.17 -11.75 28.93
C SER A 9 13.60 -10.60 28.10
N ASP A 10 14.26 -9.45 28.08
CA ASP A 10 13.80 -8.30 27.29
C ASP A 10 13.79 -8.60 25.78
N ALA A 11 14.68 -9.51 25.32
CA ALA A 11 14.67 -10.02 23.96
C ALA A 11 13.40 -10.82 23.64
N GLU A 12 12.96 -11.70 24.54
CA GLU A 12 11.71 -12.46 24.36
C GLU A 12 10.48 -11.56 24.41
N LYS A 13 10.48 -10.53 25.27
CA LYS A 13 9.39 -9.54 25.32
C LYS A 13 9.30 -8.76 24.00
N ALA A 14 10.44 -8.31 23.47
CA ALA A 14 10.50 -7.60 22.19
C ALA A 14 10.01 -8.49 21.04
N LEU A 15 10.40 -9.77 21.02
CA LEU A 15 9.94 -10.73 20.01
C LEU A 15 8.43 -10.98 20.10
N MET A 16 7.89 -11.15 21.32
CA MET A 16 6.46 -11.33 21.54
C MET A 16 5.65 -10.11 21.11
N LEU A 17 6.15 -8.89 21.37
CA LEU A 17 5.52 -7.67 20.89
C LEU A 17 5.56 -7.59 19.36
N ALA A 18 6.72 -7.87 18.74
CA ALA A 18 6.87 -7.92 17.29
C ALA A 18 5.97 -8.97 16.61
N SER A 19 5.58 -10.04 17.31
CA SER A 19 4.63 -11.01 16.76
C SER A 19 3.19 -10.47 16.63
N LYS A 20 2.86 -9.42 17.39
CA LYS A 20 1.50 -8.87 17.49
C LYS A 20 1.37 -7.50 16.85
N ASP A 21 2.42 -6.69 16.88
CA ASP A 21 2.41 -5.28 16.47
C ASP A 21 3.36 -5.05 15.30
N LEU A 22 2.83 -4.60 14.17
CA LEU A 22 3.59 -4.36 12.94
C LEU A 22 4.71 -3.33 13.10
N ILE A 23 4.49 -2.26 13.87
CA ILE A 23 5.50 -1.22 14.06
C ILE A 23 6.69 -1.77 14.85
N SER A 24 6.41 -2.55 15.90
CA SER A 24 7.40 -3.22 16.73
C SER A 24 8.16 -4.28 15.94
N PHE A 25 7.47 -5.02 15.07
CA PHE A 25 8.12 -5.90 14.10
C PHE A 25 9.09 -5.13 13.22
N GLY A 26 8.63 -4.02 12.61
CA GLY A 26 9.45 -3.18 11.75
C GLY A 26 10.67 -2.60 12.47
N LYS A 27 10.51 -2.09 13.71
CA LYS A 27 11.63 -1.57 14.51
C LYS A 27 12.65 -2.64 14.88
N LEU A 28 12.18 -3.86 15.18
CA LEU A 28 13.05 -4.97 15.56
C LEU A 28 13.77 -5.57 14.35
N PHE A 29 13.07 -5.88 13.26
CA PHE A 29 13.62 -6.62 12.14
C PHE A 29 14.04 -5.74 10.96
N LEU A 30 13.43 -4.57 10.77
CA LEU A 30 13.65 -3.67 9.63
C LEU A 30 14.06 -2.26 10.10
N PRO A 31 15.07 -2.14 10.99
CA PRO A 31 15.39 -0.86 11.65
C PRO A 31 15.78 0.22 10.64
N GLU A 32 16.39 -0.16 9.52
CA GLU A 32 16.85 0.76 8.49
C GLU A 32 15.70 1.49 7.80
N ASP A 33 14.48 0.93 7.82
CA ASP A 33 13.28 1.58 7.29
C ASP A 33 12.45 2.23 8.40
N PHE A 34 12.30 1.56 9.56
CA PHE A 34 11.41 1.99 10.63
C PHE A 34 12.03 2.99 11.64
N ASN A 35 13.36 3.13 11.67
CA ASN A 35 14.06 4.08 12.54
C ASN A 35 14.67 5.26 11.76
N ARG A 36 14.32 5.45 10.48
CA ARG A 36 14.77 6.62 9.68
C ARG A 36 14.24 7.94 10.21
N SER A 37 13.07 7.90 10.85
CA SER A 37 12.40 9.04 11.46
C SER A 37 11.50 8.53 12.58
N GLU A 38 10.91 9.46 13.32
CA GLU A 38 9.80 9.14 14.22
C GLU A 38 8.64 8.47 13.44
N THR A 39 8.04 7.44 14.05
CA THR A 39 6.85 6.78 13.53
C THR A 39 5.65 7.71 13.69
N PRO A 40 5.02 8.16 12.59
CA PRO A 40 3.89 9.09 12.66
C PRO A 40 2.61 8.36 13.08
N PHE A 41 1.63 9.08 13.63
CA PHE A 41 0.38 8.51 14.16
C PHE A 41 -0.37 7.64 13.12
N PHE A 42 -0.43 8.07 11.85
CA PHE A 42 -1.14 7.34 10.81
C PHE A 42 -0.48 6.00 10.44
N HIS A 43 0.81 5.79 10.76
CA HIS A 43 1.42 4.46 10.61
C HIS A 43 0.89 3.47 11.64
N TYR A 44 0.57 3.93 12.85
CA TYR A 44 -0.06 3.08 13.86
C TYR A 44 -1.47 2.69 13.44
N GLU A 45 -2.28 3.64 12.94
CA GLU A 45 -3.61 3.34 12.42
C GLU A 45 -3.56 2.33 11.24
N ILE A 46 -2.61 2.52 10.32
CA ILE A 46 -2.41 1.57 9.22
C ILE A 46 -1.93 0.21 9.74
N ALA A 47 -1.04 0.18 10.74
CA ALA A 47 -0.59 -1.07 11.34
C ALA A 47 -1.74 -1.84 12.00
N ASP A 48 -2.59 -1.15 12.76
CA ASP A 48 -3.74 -1.74 13.44
C ASP A 48 -4.72 -2.39 12.44
N ILE A 49 -5.07 -1.69 11.34
CA ILE A 49 -5.96 -2.27 10.32
C ILE A 49 -5.29 -3.40 9.52
N ILE A 50 -3.96 -3.36 9.37
CA ILE A 50 -3.21 -4.41 8.67
C ILE A 50 -3.19 -5.70 9.50
N ASP A 51 -3.11 -5.54 10.82
CA ASP A 51 -3.01 -6.62 11.80
C ASP A 51 -4.38 -7.18 12.21
N ASP A 52 -5.45 -6.41 12.01
CA ASP A 52 -6.82 -6.89 12.12
C ASP A 52 -7.16 -7.89 11.00
N LYS A 53 -7.48 -9.12 11.39
CA LYS A 53 -7.85 -10.20 10.46
C LYS A 53 -9.31 -10.11 10.02
N GLU A 54 -10.16 -9.39 10.76
CA GLU A 54 -11.55 -9.15 10.41
C GLU A 54 -11.69 -8.03 9.37
N ALA A 55 -10.67 -7.19 9.19
CA ALA A 55 -10.59 -6.19 8.14
C ALA A 55 -10.35 -6.85 6.77
N LYS A 56 -11.43 -7.35 6.15
CA LYS A 56 -11.37 -8.12 4.90
C LYS A 56 -10.99 -7.28 3.68
N GLN A 57 -11.55 -6.09 3.52
CA GLN A 57 -11.22 -5.19 2.41
C GLN A 57 -10.67 -3.88 2.96
N THR A 58 -9.42 -3.57 2.63
CA THR A 58 -8.73 -2.37 3.13
C THR A 58 -8.08 -1.61 1.98
N ALA A 59 -8.34 -0.31 1.90
CA ALA A 59 -7.69 0.59 0.96
C ALA A 59 -6.87 1.64 1.71
N ILE A 60 -5.56 1.63 1.49
CA ILE A 60 -4.59 2.54 2.08
C ILE A 60 -4.16 3.55 1.00
N ILE A 61 -4.85 4.69 0.96
CA ILE A 61 -4.70 5.73 -0.06
C ILE A 61 -4.07 6.98 0.58
N ILE A 62 -2.77 6.87 0.83
CA ILE A 62 -1.96 7.93 1.44
C ILE A 62 -0.91 8.46 0.45
N PRO A 63 -0.19 9.54 0.76
CA PRO A 63 0.73 10.17 -0.19
C PRO A 63 1.92 9.30 -0.61
N ARG A 64 2.53 9.61 -1.76
CA ARG A 64 3.75 8.93 -2.22
C ARG A 64 4.90 9.16 -1.24
N GLY A 65 5.69 8.11 -1.00
CA GLY A 65 6.80 8.14 -0.06
C GLY A 65 6.42 8.05 1.43
N HIS A 66 5.12 7.96 1.77
CA HIS A 66 4.66 7.93 3.18
C HIS A 66 4.57 6.51 3.77
N GLY A 67 5.35 5.56 3.24
CA GLY A 67 5.54 4.25 3.89
C GLY A 67 4.59 3.12 3.50
N LYS A 68 3.63 3.30 2.58
CA LYS A 68 2.65 2.26 2.15
C LYS A 68 3.29 0.89 1.87
N THR A 69 4.22 0.86 0.92
CA THR A 69 4.90 -0.36 0.48
C THR A 69 5.82 -0.92 1.57
N VAL A 70 6.42 -0.07 2.41
CA VAL A 70 7.28 -0.49 3.53
C VAL A 70 6.45 -1.22 4.60
N LEU A 71 5.32 -0.65 5.01
CA LEU A 71 4.38 -1.30 5.95
C LEU A 71 3.87 -2.62 5.39
N THR A 72 3.58 -2.67 4.09
CA THR A 72 3.17 -3.90 3.40
C THR A 72 4.27 -4.97 3.44
N LYS A 73 5.51 -4.62 3.09
CA LYS A 73 6.67 -5.53 3.16
C LYS A 73 6.85 -6.10 4.56
N ALA A 74 6.81 -5.22 5.56
CA ALA A 74 6.89 -5.60 6.96
C ALA A 74 5.76 -6.56 7.36
N SER A 75 4.52 -6.30 6.91
CA SER A 75 3.37 -7.13 7.26
C SER A 75 3.49 -8.54 6.70
N ILE A 76 3.96 -8.68 5.46
CA ILE A 76 4.15 -9.99 4.82
C ILE A 76 5.27 -10.76 5.53
N LEU A 77 6.40 -10.11 5.82
CA LEU A 77 7.49 -10.74 6.58
C LEU A 77 7.02 -11.18 7.97
N LYS A 78 6.29 -10.32 8.70
CA LYS A 78 5.75 -10.63 10.02
C LYS A 78 4.85 -11.85 9.97
N ASP A 79 3.85 -11.81 9.10
CA ASP A 79 2.87 -12.88 8.95
C ASP A 79 3.56 -14.22 8.62
N PHE A 80 4.55 -14.20 7.72
CA PHE A 80 5.24 -15.40 7.27
C PHE A 80 6.19 -15.97 8.33
N LEU A 81 6.95 -15.12 9.04
CA LEU A 81 7.89 -15.56 10.07
C LEU A 81 7.19 -16.11 11.32
N PHE A 82 6.03 -15.55 11.68
CA PHE A 82 5.25 -15.99 12.84
C PHE A 82 4.14 -17.00 12.49
N CYS A 83 4.01 -17.40 11.22
CA CYS A 83 3.09 -18.45 10.83
C CYS A 83 3.55 -19.81 11.38
N LYS A 84 2.61 -20.55 11.98
CA LYS A 84 2.83 -21.88 12.55
C LYS A 84 3.16 -22.94 11.49
N GLY A 85 2.79 -22.70 10.23
CA GLY A 85 2.98 -23.62 9.11
C GLY A 85 2.05 -24.83 9.14
N GLY A 86 2.44 -25.88 8.42
CA GLY A 86 1.60 -27.08 8.25
C GLY A 86 0.37 -26.77 7.41
N ASP A 87 -0.82 -27.19 7.85
CA ASP A 87 -2.08 -26.91 7.15
C ASP A 87 -2.53 -25.43 7.24
N ASP A 88 -1.94 -24.67 8.17
CA ASP A 88 -2.24 -23.24 8.42
C ASP A 88 -1.30 -22.28 7.64
N PHE A 89 -0.56 -22.78 6.65
CA PHE A 89 0.38 -21.95 5.89
C PHE A 89 -0.33 -20.78 5.19
N LEU A 90 0.35 -19.63 5.07
CA LEU A 90 -0.23 -18.44 4.42
C LEU A 90 0.12 -18.39 2.94
N PHE A 91 -0.88 -18.14 2.09
CA PHE A 91 -0.70 -17.99 0.66
C PHE A 91 -1.09 -16.60 0.17
N TYR A 92 -0.09 -15.77 -0.11
CA TYR A 92 -0.25 -14.36 -0.46
C TYR A 92 0.09 -14.09 -1.93
N ALA A 93 -0.59 -13.11 -2.52
CA ALA A 93 -0.22 -12.54 -3.82
C ALA A 93 0.06 -11.04 -3.73
N TRP A 94 1.14 -10.61 -4.37
CA TRP A 94 1.49 -9.21 -4.58
C TRP A 94 1.28 -8.86 -6.04
N VAL A 95 0.35 -7.95 -6.32
CA VAL A 95 0.02 -7.49 -7.67
C VAL A 95 0.42 -6.03 -7.81
N SER A 96 1.16 -5.70 -8.87
CA SER A 96 1.50 -4.32 -9.21
C SER A 96 1.25 -4.04 -10.69
N ALA A 97 1.30 -2.78 -11.09
CA ALA A 97 1.08 -2.39 -12.50
C ALA A 97 2.05 -3.06 -13.50
N THR A 98 3.28 -3.37 -13.08
CA THR A 98 4.30 -3.99 -13.94
C THR A 98 5.09 -5.07 -13.22
N GLN A 99 5.59 -6.05 -13.97
CA GLN A 99 6.35 -7.17 -13.39
C GLN A 99 7.62 -6.67 -12.70
N LYS A 100 8.28 -5.67 -13.30
CA LYS A 100 9.50 -5.06 -12.74
C LYS A 100 9.31 -4.46 -11.36
N LEU A 101 8.20 -3.75 -11.12
CA LEU A 101 7.88 -3.20 -9.80
C LEU A 101 7.65 -4.32 -8.78
N SER A 102 6.87 -5.32 -9.17
CA SER A 102 6.52 -6.44 -8.30
C SER A 102 7.73 -7.30 -7.92
N VAL A 103 8.66 -7.56 -8.86
CA VAL A 103 9.91 -8.30 -8.59
C VAL A 103 10.83 -7.53 -7.65
N GLY A 104 10.95 -6.20 -7.79
CA GLY A 104 11.74 -5.40 -6.85
C GLY A 104 11.21 -5.46 -5.41
N ASN A 105 9.90 -5.58 -5.21
CA ASN A 105 9.32 -5.81 -3.90
C ASN A 105 9.61 -7.24 -3.38
N MET A 106 9.56 -8.25 -4.25
CA MET A 106 9.94 -9.63 -3.90
C MET A 106 11.42 -9.74 -3.50
N ASP A 107 12.31 -9.06 -4.21
CA ASP A 107 13.74 -9.08 -3.92
C ASP A 107 14.06 -8.50 -2.55
N TYR A 108 13.34 -7.46 -2.12
CA TYR A 108 13.44 -6.95 -0.75
C TYR A 108 13.05 -8.01 0.28
N ILE A 109 11.92 -8.70 0.08
CA ILE A 109 11.45 -9.75 1.00
C ILE A 109 12.46 -10.90 1.07
N LYS A 110 12.90 -11.39 -0.10
CA LYS A 110 13.93 -12.43 -0.20
C LYS A 110 15.23 -12.02 0.49
N HIS A 111 15.69 -10.79 0.24
CA HIS A 111 16.92 -10.29 0.83
C HIS A 111 16.86 -10.31 2.36
N HIS A 112 15.76 -9.87 2.96
CA HIS A 112 15.62 -9.94 4.41
C HIS A 112 15.50 -11.38 4.92
N LEU A 113 14.80 -12.27 4.22
CA LEU A 113 14.71 -13.68 4.63
C LEU A 113 16.06 -14.41 4.52
N ASP A 114 16.88 -14.09 3.51
CA ASP A 114 18.17 -14.73 3.24
C ASP A 114 19.35 -14.13 4.05
N TYR A 115 19.32 -12.83 4.37
CA TYR A 115 20.50 -12.09 4.86
C TYR A 115 20.29 -11.27 6.13
N ASN A 116 19.05 -11.10 6.62
CA ASN A 116 18.84 -10.33 7.85
C ASN A 116 19.28 -11.15 9.08
N GLU A 117 20.39 -10.76 9.70
CA GLU A 117 20.97 -11.45 10.85
C GLU A 117 20.01 -11.55 12.04
N ARG A 118 19.09 -10.59 12.22
CA ARG A 118 18.07 -10.67 13.27
C ARG A 118 17.02 -11.73 12.95
N ILE A 119 16.59 -11.81 11.68
CA ILE A 119 15.66 -12.86 11.25
C ILE A 119 16.34 -14.23 11.41
N LYS A 120 17.58 -14.38 10.96
CA LYS A 120 18.35 -15.62 11.12
C LYS A 120 18.52 -16.02 12.58
N TYR A 121 18.79 -15.06 13.46
CA TYR A 121 18.95 -15.33 14.89
C TYR A 121 17.69 -15.93 15.52
N TYR A 122 16.50 -15.37 15.23
CA TYR A 122 15.25 -15.81 15.86
C TYR A 122 14.56 -16.98 15.13
N PHE A 123 14.66 -17.05 13.80
CA PHE A 123 13.89 -17.98 12.97
C PHE A 123 14.77 -18.99 12.20
N GLY A 124 16.09 -18.83 12.23
CA GLY A 124 17.01 -19.64 11.44
C GLY A 124 16.88 -19.39 9.95
N ASP A 125 17.29 -20.38 9.15
CA ASP A 125 17.10 -20.35 7.71
C ASP A 125 15.65 -20.71 7.35
N THR A 126 14.96 -19.75 6.73
CA THR A 126 13.52 -19.83 6.41
C THR A 126 13.24 -20.22 4.97
N ARG A 127 14.26 -20.26 4.10
CA ARG A 127 14.12 -20.51 2.66
C ARG A 127 13.62 -21.93 2.38
N GLY A 128 12.52 -22.04 1.64
CA GLY A 128 11.96 -23.31 1.19
C GLY A 128 12.44 -23.71 -0.22
N HIS A 129 11.73 -24.65 -0.83
CA HIS A 129 12.15 -25.28 -2.09
C HIS A 129 11.99 -24.39 -3.33
N LYS A 130 10.98 -23.51 -3.35
CA LYS A 130 10.71 -22.61 -4.47
C LYS A 130 11.23 -21.21 -4.13
N TRP A 131 12.20 -20.70 -4.89
CA TRP A 131 12.82 -19.39 -4.63
C TRP A 131 13.19 -18.68 -5.94
N THR A 132 12.18 -18.20 -6.65
CA THR A 132 12.31 -17.50 -7.93
C THR A 132 11.94 -16.02 -7.79
N GLU A 133 12.11 -15.21 -8.84
CA GLU A 133 11.76 -13.78 -8.82
C GLU A 133 10.26 -13.52 -8.57
N GLU A 134 9.39 -14.43 -9.01
CA GLU A 134 7.93 -14.25 -8.97
C GLU A 134 7.22 -15.18 -7.99
N ASP A 135 7.94 -16.13 -7.41
CA ASP A 135 7.36 -17.19 -6.59
C ASP A 135 8.40 -17.66 -5.57
N ILE A 136 8.09 -17.43 -4.30
CA ILE A 136 8.88 -17.88 -3.16
C ILE A 136 8.02 -18.68 -2.18
N GLU A 137 8.65 -19.70 -1.57
CA GLU A 137 8.05 -20.57 -0.58
C GLU A 137 9.03 -20.73 0.59
N LEU A 138 8.53 -20.57 1.81
CA LEU A 138 9.30 -20.74 3.05
C LEU A 138 9.17 -22.18 3.57
N LYS A 139 10.07 -22.59 4.48
CA LYS A 139 10.04 -23.94 5.07
C LYS A 139 8.75 -24.27 5.83
N ASN A 140 8.05 -23.26 6.34
CA ASN A 140 6.75 -23.44 7.00
C ASN A 140 5.57 -23.54 6.01
N GLY A 141 5.84 -23.58 4.70
CA GLY A 141 4.84 -23.67 3.64
C GLY A 141 4.28 -22.32 3.20
N CYS A 142 4.57 -21.21 3.91
CA CYS A 142 4.11 -19.89 3.50
C CYS A 142 4.64 -19.55 2.11
N LYS A 143 3.78 -18.98 1.28
CA LYS A 143 4.08 -18.75 -0.12
C LYS A 143 3.65 -17.36 -0.54
N LEU A 144 4.56 -16.65 -1.21
CA LEU A 144 4.28 -15.36 -1.81
C LEU A 144 4.51 -15.46 -3.31
N ILE A 145 3.51 -15.05 -4.08
CA ILE A 145 3.65 -14.89 -5.53
C ILE A 145 3.56 -13.42 -5.90
N SER A 146 4.24 -13.07 -6.99
CA SER A 146 4.25 -11.74 -7.56
C SER A 146 3.67 -11.79 -8.98
N LYS A 147 2.76 -10.87 -9.28
CA LYS A 147 2.04 -10.80 -10.54
C LYS A 147 1.92 -9.36 -11.02
N SER A 148 1.84 -9.19 -12.33
CA SER A 148 1.54 -7.90 -12.96
C SER A 148 0.38 -7.92 -13.94
N ASN A 149 -0.19 -9.11 -14.19
CA ASN A 149 -1.30 -9.29 -15.10
C ASN A 149 -2.39 -10.20 -14.52
N VAL A 150 -3.59 -9.98 -15.03
CA VAL A 150 -4.87 -10.59 -14.62
C VAL A 150 -4.88 -12.12 -14.78
N ALA A 151 -4.09 -12.64 -15.72
CA ALA A 151 -4.19 -14.00 -16.23
C ALA A 151 -3.73 -15.10 -15.26
N GLY A 152 -3.00 -14.75 -14.20
CA GLY A 152 -2.42 -15.73 -13.26
C GLY A 152 -3.07 -15.81 -11.88
N ILE A 153 -4.03 -14.93 -11.57
CA ILE A 153 -4.72 -14.90 -10.26
C ILE A 153 -5.90 -15.88 -10.27
N ARG A 154 -6.62 -15.95 -11.40
CA ARG A 154 -7.71 -16.92 -11.59
C ARG A 154 -7.13 -18.32 -11.77
N GLY A 155 -7.38 -19.21 -10.82
CA GLY A 155 -6.89 -20.59 -10.85
C GLY A 155 -5.55 -20.82 -10.16
N GLY A 156 -4.98 -19.80 -9.49
CA GLY A 156 -3.74 -19.91 -8.72
C GLY A 156 -3.83 -20.75 -7.45
N ALA A 157 -4.88 -21.56 -7.28
CA ALA A 157 -5.01 -22.47 -6.14
C ALA A 157 -3.85 -23.47 -6.15
N LYS A 158 -2.95 -23.35 -5.18
CA LYS A 158 -1.89 -24.35 -4.95
C LYS A 158 -2.32 -25.17 -3.74
N LEU A 159 -2.24 -26.50 -3.85
CA LEU A 159 -2.63 -27.43 -2.78
C LEU A 159 -4.08 -27.23 -2.28
N HIS A 160 -5.00 -26.89 -3.19
CA HIS A 160 -6.43 -26.64 -2.89
C HIS A 160 -6.72 -25.41 -2.00
N LYS A 161 -5.73 -24.58 -1.67
CA LYS A 161 -5.92 -23.35 -0.89
C LYS A 161 -6.02 -22.12 -1.78
N ARG A 162 -6.95 -21.21 -1.47
CA ARG A 162 -7.06 -19.88 -2.11
C ARG A 162 -6.18 -18.85 -1.40
N TYR A 163 -6.16 -17.61 -1.90
CA TYR A 163 -5.31 -16.58 -1.32
C TYR A 163 -5.86 -16.11 0.04
N ASP A 164 -5.01 -16.13 1.06
CA ASP A 164 -5.29 -15.54 2.37
C ASP A 164 -5.17 -14.00 2.32
N LEU A 165 -4.31 -13.47 1.44
CA LEU A 165 -4.16 -12.04 1.19
C LEU A 165 -3.78 -11.79 -0.27
N ILE A 166 -4.46 -10.84 -0.92
CA ILE A 166 -3.99 -10.24 -2.17
C ILE A 166 -3.75 -8.76 -1.92
N VAL A 167 -2.53 -8.30 -2.21
CA VAL A 167 -2.15 -6.89 -2.17
C VAL A 167 -2.09 -6.35 -3.61
N LEU A 168 -2.89 -5.33 -3.90
CA LEU A 168 -2.80 -4.54 -5.13
C LEU A 168 -2.01 -3.25 -4.82
N ASP A 169 -0.71 -3.25 -5.07
CA ASP A 169 0.22 -2.14 -4.77
C ASP A 169 0.56 -1.38 -6.05
N ASP A 170 0.12 -0.13 -6.13
CA ASP A 170 0.27 0.76 -7.29
C ASP A 170 -0.14 0.04 -8.60
N PHE A 171 -1.31 -0.62 -8.58
CA PHE A 171 -1.84 -1.37 -9.73
C PHE A 171 -2.44 -0.46 -10.81
N GLU A 172 -2.94 0.72 -10.42
CA GLU A 172 -3.31 1.79 -11.34
C GLU A 172 -2.13 2.74 -11.54
N HIS A 173 -1.85 3.10 -12.79
CA HIS A 173 -0.86 4.11 -13.18
C HIS A 173 -1.35 4.84 -14.44
N GLU A 174 -0.72 5.95 -14.77
CA GLU A 174 -1.23 6.84 -15.82
C GLU A 174 -1.43 6.13 -17.16
N ALA A 175 -0.55 5.20 -17.54
CA ALA A 175 -0.64 4.50 -18.82
C ALA A 175 -1.76 3.44 -18.88
N ASN A 176 -2.18 2.84 -17.76
CA ASN A 176 -3.30 1.90 -17.73
C ASN A 176 -4.63 2.51 -17.28
N THR A 177 -4.72 3.84 -17.21
CA THR A 177 -5.97 4.56 -16.90
C THR A 177 -6.40 5.58 -17.96
N ILE A 178 -5.65 5.68 -19.07
CA ILE A 178 -5.91 6.66 -20.15
C ILE A 178 -7.30 6.44 -20.75
N THR A 179 -7.58 5.24 -21.22
CA THR A 179 -8.85 4.93 -21.90
C THR A 179 -9.87 4.40 -20.90
N ARG A 180 -11.15 4.67 -21.16
CA ARG A 180 -12.26 4.08 -20.38
C ARG A 180 -12.18 2.57 -20.34
N GLU A 181 -11.86 1.93 -21.46
CA GLU A 181 -11.69 0.48 -21.53
C GLU A 181 -10.57 -0.03 -20.61
N ALA A 182 -9.46 0.70 -20.49
CA ALA A 182 -8.38 0.33 -19.57
C ALA A 182 -8.81 0.45 -18.10
N ARG A 183 -9.59 1.49 -17.76
CA ARG A 183 -10.18 1.66 -16.42
C ARG A 183 -11.21 0.57 -16.10
N ASP A 184 -12.07 0.23 -17.06
CA ASP A 184 -13.02 -0.88 -16.94
C ASP A 184 -12.28 -2.22 -16.74
N LYS A 185 -11.15 -2.43 -17.42
CA LYS A 185 -10.28 -3.60 -17.20
C LYS A 185 -9.71 -3.63 -15.78
N ASN A 186 -9.27 -2.49 -15.22
CA ASN A 186 -8.80 -2.40 -13.84
C ASN A 186 -9.94 -2.69 -12.85
N ALA A 187 -11.13 -2.13 -13.06
CA ALA A 187 -12.28 -2.40 -12.19
C ALA A 187 -12.73 -3.88 -12.25
N ASN A 188 -12.74 -4.47 -13.45
CA ASN A 188 -13.04 -5.90 -13.64
C ASN A 188 -11.96 -6.81 -13.02
N LEU A 189 -10.68 -6.42 -13.07
CA LEU A 189 -9.61 -7.14 -12.38
C LEU A 189 -9.92 -7.26 -10.88
N VAL A 190 -10.28 -6.17 -10.22
CA VAL A 190 -10.57 -6.19 -8.78
C VAL A 190 -11.80 -7.02 -8.47
N THR A 191 -12.92 -6.74 -9.16
CA THR A 191 -14.23 -7.28 -8.81
C THR A 191 -14.48 -8.71 -9.30
N ALA A 192 -14.01 -9.06 -10.49
CA ALA A 192 -14.30 -10.33 -11.15
C ALA A 192 -13.14 -11.34 -11.15
N VAL A 193 -11.94 -10.93 -10.72
CA VAL A 193 -10.76 -11.81 -10.68
C VAL A 193 -10.14 -11.88 -9.30
N VAL A 194 -9.74 -10.74 -8.73
CA VAL A 194 -9.02 -10.68 -7.46
C VAL A 194 -9.94 -11.08 -6.30
N TYR A 195 -11.09 -10.41 -6.17
CA TYR A 195 -12.01 -10.67 -5.07
C TYR A 195 -12.50 -12.13 -5.01
N PRO A 196 -12.92 -12.77 -6.13
CA PRO A 196 -13.33 -14.18 -6.11
C PRO A 196 -12.18 -15.18 -5.88
N ALA A 197 -10.93 -14.78 -6.07
CA ALA A 197 -9.76 -15.64 -5.88
C ALA A 197 -9.34 -15.77 -4.41
N LEU A 198 -9.88 -14.93 -3.53
CA LEU A 198 -9.62 -14.96 -2.09
C LEU A 198 -10.28 -16.19 -1.43
N GLU A 199 -9.72 -16.59 -0.30
CA GLU A 199 -10.35 -17.55 0.60
C GLU A 199 -11.70 -16.99 1.09
N PRO A 200 -12.85 -17.70 0.93
CA PRO A 200 -14.17 -17.08 1.10
C PRO A 200 -14.45 -16.55 2.52
N HIS A 201 -13.87 -17.17 3.54
CA HIS A 201 -14.16 -16.83 4.93
C HIS A 201 -13.13 -15.88 5.54
N THR A 202 -11.85 -16.08 5.23
CA THR A 202 -10.71 -15.42 5.89
C THR A 202 -9.86 -14.57 4.94
N GLY A 203 -10.11 -14.64 3.63
CA GLY A 203 -9.30 -13.96 2.63
C GLY A 203 -9.42 -12.45 2.71
N ARG A 204 -8.28 -11.76 2.59
CA ARG A 204 -8.17 -10.31 2.71
C ARG A 204 -7.72 -9.67 1.38
N LEU A 205 -8.28 -8.52 1.06
CA LEU A 205 -7.92 -7.69 -0.08
C LEU A 205 -7.36 -6.37 0.42
N ARG A 206 -6.13 -6.05 0.02
CA ARG A 206 -5.49 -4.77 0.34
C ARG A 206 -5.17 -4.01 -0.93
N ILE A 207 -5.58 -2.75 -0.99
CA ILE A 207 -5.17 -1.82 -2.03
C ILE A 207 -4.25 -0.78 -1.42
N ASN A 208 -3.08 -0.61 -2.02
CA ASN A 208 -2.21 0.52 -1.76
C ASN A 208 -2.07 1.31 -3.06
N GLY A 209 -2.28 2.61 -3.00
CA GLY A 209 -2.08 3.42 -4.19
C GLY A 209 -2.31 4.90 -3.98
N THR A 210 -2.20 5.64 -5.07
CA THR A 210 -2.62 7.03 -5.20
C THR A 210 -3.62 7.11 -6.34
N PRO A 211 -4.64 7.99 -6.26
CA PRO A 211 -5.58 8.15 -7.34
C PRO A 211 -4.84 8.75 -8.55
N VAL A 212 -5.06 8.17 -9.74
CA VAL A 212 -4.37 8.59 -10.98
C VAL A 212 -5.29 9.20 -12.03
N HIS A 213 -6.60 8.98 -11.90
CA HIS A 213 -7.62 9.51 -12.79
C HIS A 213 -8.95 9.65 -12.05
N TYR A 214 -9.81 10.60 -12.46
CA TYR A 214 -11.10 10.84 -11.80
C TYR A 214 -12.03 9.62 -11.86
N ASP A 215 -11.98 8.89 -12.97
CA ASP A 215 -12.74 7.67 -13.21
C ASP A 215 -11.90 6.39 -12.93
N SER A 216 -10.78 6.51 -12.20
CA SER A 216 -10.00 5.32 -11.79
C SER A 216 -10.72 4.55 -10.69
N PHE A 217 -10.38 3.27 -10.52
CA PHE A 217 -10.97 2.45 -9.46
C PHE A 217 -10.72 3.05 -8.08
N ILE A 218 -9.50 3.51 -7.80
CA ILE A 218 -9.13 4.13 -6.52
C ILE A 218 -9.95 5.41 -6.28
N ASN A 219 -10.09 6.29 -7.27
CA ASN A 219 -10.85 7.53 -7.07
C ASN A 219 -12.36 7.26 -6.91
N ASN A 220 -12.90 6.31 -7.67
CA ASN A 220 -14.28 5.88 -7.54
C ASN A 220 -14.55 5.24 -6.17
N LEU A 221 -13.58 4.51 -5.60
CA LEU A 221 -13.64 3.96 -4.25
C LEU A 221 -13.69 5.08 -3.20
N LEU A 222 -12.79 6.07 -3.28
CA LEU A 222 -12.77 7.23 -2.38
C LEU A 222 -14.10 8.01 -2.42
N THR A 223 -14.62 8.27 -3.61
CA THR A 223 -15.87 9.03 -3.81
C THR A 223 -17.08 8.29 -3.25
N GLN A 224 -17.18 6.99 -3.51
CA GLN A 224 -18.27 6.16 -2.99
C GLN A 224 -18.20 6.00 -1.47
N HIS A 225 -17.00 5.83 -0.91
CA HIS A 225 -16.79 5.80 0.53
C HIS A 225 -17.27 7.12 1.17
N ALA A 226 -16.80 8.26 0.67
CA ALA A 226 -17.21 9.58 1.20
C ALA A 226 -18.75 9.78 1.15
N LYS A 227 -19.39 9.31 0.07
CA LYS A 227 -20.86 9.34 -0.06
C LYS A 227 -21.54 8.43 0.97
N ALA A 228 -21.06 7.20 1.14
CA ALA A 228 -21.60 6.27 2.13
C ALA A 228 -21.47 6.80 3.56
N THR A 229 -20.31 7.37 3.92
CA THR A 229 -20.09 8.02 5.22
C THR A 229 -21.05 9.17 5.45
N LYS A 230 -21.25 10.04 4.46
CA LYS A 230 -22.22 11.15 4.54
C LYS A 230 -23.65 10.67 4.72
N ASP A 231 -24.00 9.57 4.05
CA ASP A 231 -25.33 8.94 4.13
C ASP A 231 -25.50 8.06 5.39
N GLY A 232 -24.47 7.89 6.22
CA GLY A 232 -24.50 6.98 7.38
C GLY A 232 -24.66 5.49 7.01
N LYS A 233 -24.23 5.10 5.81
CA LYS A 233 -24.33 3.73 5.30
C LYS A 233 -23.05 2.96 5.55
N GLU A 234 -23.19 1.67 5.82
CA GLU A 234 -22.06 0.74 5.80
C GLU A 234 -21.43 0.69 4.41
N PHE A 235 -20.10 0.60 4.36
CA PHE A 235 -19.33 0.48 3.15
C PHE A 235 -18.46 -0.76 3.22
N ALA A 236 -18.33 -1.48 2.11
CA ALA A 236 -17.65 -2.78 2.10
C ALA A 236 -16.13 -2.69 2.36
N TRP A 237 -15.54 -1.49 2.26
CA TRP A 237 -14.11 -1.27 2.43
C TRP A 237 -13.81 -0.41 3.65
N ASN A 238 -12.78 -0.78 4.39
CA ASN A 238 -12.08 0.11 5.30
C ASN A 238 -11.16 1.01 4.48
N VAL A 239 -11.41 2.32 4.48
CA VAL A 239 -10.64 3.28 3.67
C VAL A 239 -9.86 4.20 4.58
N ILE A 240 -8.53 4.08 4.54
CA ILE A 240 -7.60 5.01 5.17
C ILE A 240 -7.08 5.96 4.08
N THR A 241 -7.31 7.26 4.26
CA THR A 241 -6.80 8.26 3.34
C THR A 241 -6.26 9.48 4.06
N TYR A 242 -5.12 9.97 3.57
CA TYR A 242 -4.49 11.18 4.09
C TYR A 242 -3.88 12.00 2.95
N LYS A 243 -3.79 13.31 3.19
CA LYS A 243 -3.02 14.24 2.38
C LYS A 243 -1.69 14.54 3.06
N ALA A 244 -0.68 14.92 2.30
CA ALA A 244 0.64 15.25 2.85
C ALA A 244 0.60 16.52 3.70
N LEU A 245 -0.35 17.42 3.42
CA LEU A 245 -0.68 18.57 4.23
C LEU A 245 -2.09 18.42 4.79
N GLN A 246 -2.24 18.61 6.09
CA GLN A 246 -3.52 18.62 6.77
C GLN A 246 -4.28 19.92 6.48
N SER A 247 -5.54 20.02 6.92
CA SER A 247 -6.40 21.18 6.70
C SER A 247 -5.84 22.49 7.28
N ASP A 248 -5.03 22.40 8.33
CA ASP A 248 -4.33 23.53 8.96
C ASP A 248 -2.97 23.86 8.29
N GLY A 249 -2.60 23.13 7.23
CA GLY A 249 -1.34 23.29 6.51
C GLY A 249 -0.14 22.61 7.18
N THR A 250 -0.35 21.87 8.27
CA THR A 250 0.72 21.09 8.91
C THR A 250 1.05 19.82 8.11
N PRO A 251 2.32 19.39 8.06
CA PRO A 251 2.68 18.14 7.38
C PRO A 251 2.18 16.91 8.14
N LEU A 252 1.63 15.94 7.42
CA LEU A 252 1.22 14.64 7.96
C LEU A 252 2.38 13.90 8.64
N TRP A 253 3.59 14.01 8.08
CA TRP A 253 4.79 13.34 8.58
C TRP A 253 5.95 14.33 8.72
N ALA A 254 5.85 15.26 9.68
CA ALA A 254 6.80 16.36 9.82
C ALA A 254 8.27 15.94 9.99
N SER A 255 8.54 14.80 10.64
CA SER A 255 9.91 14.29 10.86
C SER A 255 10.61 13.81 9.58
N PHE A 256 9.85 13.42 8.54
CA PHE A 256 10.40 12.91 7.27
C PHE A 256 10.10 13.84 6.07
N PHE A 257 8.90 14.41 6.04
CA PHE A 257 8.46 15.42 5.08
C PHE A 257 8.07 16.73 5.79
N PRO A 258 9.05 17.51 6.30
CA PRO A 258 8.75 18.81 6.89
C PRO A 258 8.17 19.77 5.84
N SER A 259 7.49 20.84 6.26
CA SER A 259 6.83 21.80 5.36
C SER A 259 7.79 22.37 4.30
N LYS A 260 9.06 22.59 4.67
CA LYS A 260 10.11 23.01 3.72
C LYS A 260 10.27 22.01 2.57
N LYS A 261 10.30 20.70 2.87
CA LYS A 261 10.48 19.65 1.86
C LYS A 261 9.26 19.51 0.95
N LEU A 262 8.06 19.65 1.50
CA LEU A 262 6.82 19.66 0.71
C LEU A 262 6.76 20.88 -0.21
N LYS A 263 7.17 22.06 0.27
CA LYS A 263 7.29 23.28 -0.57
C LYS A 263 8.32 23.11 -1.68
N GLU A 264 9.48 22.52 -1.41
CA GLU A 264 10.49 22.19 -2.44
C GLU A 264 9.91 21.29 -3.53
N LYS A 265 9.19 20.23 -3.15
CA LYS A 265 8.54 19.32 -4.10
C LYS A 265 7.46 20.02 -4.92
N ASN A 266 6.59 20.81 -4.28
CA ASN A 266 5.57 21.57 -4.97
C ASN A 266 6.20 22.53 -6.00
N LYS A 267 7.23 23.27 -5.59
CA LYS A 267 7.99 24.15 -6.49
C LYS A 267 8.63 23.39 -7.65
N PHE A 268 9.23 22.22 -7.41
CA PHE A 268 9.80 21.40 -8.48
C PHE A 268 8.76 21.02 -9.54
N TYR A 269 7.57 20.56 -9.13
CA TYR A 269 6.50 20.21 -10.08
C TYR A 269 5.96 21.43 -10.82
N ALA A 270 5.83 22.57 -10.13
CA ALA A 270 5.40 23.83 -10.73
C ALA A 270 6.41 24.33 -11.78
N ASP A 271 7.70 24.40 -11.42
CA ASP A 271 8.79 24.84 -12.29
C ASP A 271 8.98 23.86 -13.48
N SER A 272 8.66 22.58 -13.29
CA SER A 272 8.66 21.55 -14.36
C SER A 272 7.40 21.57 -15.24
N GLY A 273 6.49 22.53 -15.03
CA GLY A 273 5.27 22.69 -15.83
C GLY A 273 4.17 21.66 -15.55
N GLN A 274 4.31 20.81 -14.54
CA GLN A 274 3.38 19.74 -14.15
C GLN A 274 2.89 19.87 -12.69
N PRO A 275 2.35 21.03 -12.25
CA PRO A 275 1.92 21.25 -10.86
C PRO A 275 0.87 20.23 -10.40
N GLN A 276 0.01 19.75 -11.30
CA GLN A 276 -1.02 18.74 -11.00
C GLN A 276 -0.45 17.46 -10.41
N LYS A 277 0.79 17.07 -10.76
CA LYS A 277 1.42 15.88 -10.18
C LYS A 277 1.70 16.01 -8.69
N PHE A 278 1.95 17.22 -8.19
CA PHE A 278 2.06 17.41 -6.75
C PHE A 278 0.73 17.12 -6.04
N TYR A 279 -0.37 17.66 -6.58
CA TYR A 279 -1.70 17.45 -6.01
C TYR A 279 -2.14 15.99 -6.08
N GLN A 280 -1.86 15.32 -7.21
CA GLN A 280 -2.13 13.90 -7.39
C GLN A 280 -1.32 13.02 -6.41
N GLU A 281 -0.01 13.24 -6.32
CA GLU A 281 0.91 12.35 -5.57
C GLU A 281 0.96 12.65 -4.07
N TYR A 282 0.72 13.91 -3.68
CA TYR A 282 0.86 14.37 -2.30
C TYR A 282 -0.47 14.81 -1.67
N MET A 283 -1.43 15.31 -2.44
CA MET A 283 -2.70 15.80 -1.92
C MET A 283 -3.88 14.87 -2.21
N MET A 284 -3.65 13.73 -2.88
CA MET A 284 -4.67 12.76 -3.31
C MET A 284 -5.78 13.40 -4.15
N GLU A 285 -5.44 14.44 -4.89
CA GLU A 285 -6.36 15.22 -5.72
C GLU A 285 -6.07 14.92 -7.19
N VAL A 286 -7.02 14.25 -7.85
CA VAL A 286 -6.99 14.04 -9.29
C VAL A 286 -7.76 15.14 -9.99
N MET A 287 -7.10 15.82 -10.91
CA MET A 287 -7.76 16.75 -11.83
C MET A 287 -7.99 16.03 -13.16
N SER A 288 -9.24 16.01 -13.62
CA SER A 288 -9.58 15.72 -15.01
C SER A 288 -9.37 16.99 -15.83
N GLU A 289 -8.61 16.95 -16.92
CA GLU A 289 -8.61 18.08 -17.88
C GLU A 289 -9.99 18.28 -18.54
N GLU A 290 -10.80 17.23 -18.61
CA GLU A 290 -12.14 17.25 -19.21
C GLU A 290 -13.19 17.90 -18.27
N ASP A 291 -13.07 17.71 -16.95
CA ASP A 291 -14.01 18.25 -15.96
C ASP A 291 -13.49 19.50 -15.22
N ALA A 292 -12.26 19.92 -15.52
CA ALA A 292 -11.70 21.12 -14.94
C ALA A 292 -12.50 22.34 -15.42
N VAL A 293 -13.30 22.93 -14.51
CA VAL A 293 -14.04 24.19 -14.71
C VAL A 293 -13.14 25.29 -15.28
N TRP A 294 -11.85 25.26 -14.93
CA TRP A 294 -10.81 26.12 -15.46
C TRP A 294 -9.60 25.29 -15.86
N THR A 295 -9.13 25.48 -17.08
CA THR A 295 -7.91 24.86 -17.62
C THR A 295 -6.93 25.95 -18.05
N ARG A 296 -5.67 25.62 -18.33
CA ARG A 296 -4.72 26.60 -18.90
C ARG A 296 -5.24 27.29 -20.17
N LYS A 297 -6.11 26.62 -20.95
CA LYS A 297 -6.76 27.20 -22.14
C LYS A 297 -7.75 28.33 -21.81
N HIS A 298 -8.25 28.37 -20.58
CA HIS A 298 -9.15 29.41 -20.08
C HIS A 298 -8.40 30.65 -19.57
N ILE A 299 -7.08 30.55 -19.33
CA ILE A 299 -6.23 31.69 -18.99
C ILE A 299 -5.92 32.45 -20.29
N ARG A 300 -6.62 33.57 -20.50
CA ARG A 300 -6.36 34.49 -21.62
C ARG A 300 -5.53 35.67 -21.12
N TYR A 301 -4.46 36.00 -21.84
CA TYR A 301 -3.80 37.29 -21.67
C TYR A 301 -4.73 38.38 -22.18
N TRP A 302 -5.00 39.37 -21.33
CA TRP A 302 -5.72 40.57 -21.72
C TRP A 302 -4.72 41.71 -21.90
N GLU A 303 -4.55 42.15 -23.15
CA GLU A 303 -3.88 43.42 -23.45
C GLU A 303 -4.94 44.51 -23.46
N GLY A 304 -5.03 45.26 -22.37
CA GLY A 304 -5.90 46.42 -22.30
C GLY A 304 -5.43 47.42 -21.25
N TYR A 305 -5.92 48.65 -21.40
CA TYR A 305 -5.59 49.77 -20.52
C TYR A 305 -6.81 50.03 -19.62
N TYR A 306 -6.58 50.18 -18.31
CA TYR A 306 -7.60 50.66 -17.39
C TYR A 306 -7.72 52.17 -17.56
N LYS A 307 -8.91 52.65 -17.89
CA LYS A 307 -9.25 54.07 -17.80
C LYS A 307 -10.06 54.23 -16.51
N ASN A 308 -9.48 54.88 -15.51
CA ASN A 308 -10.27 55.38 -14.38
C ASN A 308 -11.14 56.52 -14.92
N GLU A 309 -12.45 56.37 -14.77
CA GLU A 309 -13.38 57.48 -14.90
C GLU A 309 -13.73 57.91 -13.48
N ASP A 310 -13.37 59.17 -13.16
CA ASP A 310 -13.62 59.83 -11.87
C ASP A 310 -15.12 60.09 -11.64
#